data_AF-B1ZP32-F1
#
_entry.id   AF-B1ZP32-F1
#
_cell.length_a   1.000
_cell.length_b   1.000
_cell.length_c   1.000
_cell.angle_alpha   90.00
_cell.angle_beta   90.00
_cell.angle_gamma   90.00
#
_symmetry.space_group_name_H-M   'P 1'
#
loop_
_entity.id
_entity.type
_entity.pdbx_description
1 polymer ?
#
loop_
_entity_poly.entity_id
_entity_poly.type
_entity_poly.pdbx_seq_one_letter_code
_entity_poly.pdbx_strand_id
1 'polypeptide(L)'
;MLSLAAFRYRNVLKSDGGPIARIAVREFPVYGRRMYQANAWLADGVIPERRKFALYSDADGTGAADVPMVARYMAISEAMERWAFHVKVRADDRELYGFDLDESSNGMAAFPGMFPSQARKRAMLEAVERASVLAWWEGLLDGEVRPTEWPGISALVLPSPIGYGVTVLAFREVRPDTFAYGHGAATDFFGACERAVMELARHEYVLGLHRLSRGVTAEAAPSDLFERRALFFSSAEGHALFQARLQRKTTGRRFVARVAYDTELRGPWSDYAAVWRVLIDPPSRDFLADTERYFFW
;
A
#
# COMPACT_ATOMS: atom_id res chain seq x y z
N MET A 1 -16.50 -9.71 9.67
CA MET A 1 -16.71 -9.90 8.22
C MET A 1 -16.72 -11.39 7.93
N LEU A 2 -17.65 -11.90 7.12
CA LEU A 2 -17.60 -13.30 6.69
C LEU A 2 -16.68 -13.43 5.47
N SER A 3 -15.50 -13.99 5.68
CA SER A 3 -14.54 -14.30 4.61
C SER A 3 -14.83 -15.69 4.05
N LEU A 4 -14.86 -15.84 2.73
CA LEU A 4 -14.90 -17.13 2.05
C LEU A 4 -13.51 -17.53 1.53
N ALA A 5 -12.44 -16.92 2.02
CA ALA A 5 -11.07 -17.14 1.53
C ALA A 5 -10.69 -18.62 1.47
N ALA A 6 -10.95 -19.38 2.54
CA ALA A 6 -10.64 -20.81 2.57
C ALA A 6 -11.31 -21.60 1.44
N PHE A 7 -12.55 -21.22 1.08
CA PHE A 7 -13.27 -21.85 -0.02
C PHE A 7 -12.80 -21.31 -1.37
N ARG A 8 -12.81 -19.99 -1.57
CA ARG A 8 -12.49 -19.36 -2.87
C ARG A 8 -11.05 -19.57 -3.29
N TYR A 9 -10.11 -19.70 -2.35
CA TYR A 9 -8.70 -19.90 -2.64
C TYR A 9 -8.23 -21.35 -2.59
N ARG A 10 -9.14 -22.32 -2.41
CA ARG A 10 -8.78 -23.74 -2.30
C ARG A 10 -8.00 -24.30 -3.49
N ASN A 11 -8.26 -23.77 -4.69
CA ASN A 11 -7.61 -24.16 -5.95
C ASN A 11 -6.85 -22.98 -6.59
N VAL A 12 -6.36 -22.03 -5.78
CA VAL A 12 -5.72 -20.82 -6.33
C VAL A 12 -4.32 -21.08 -6.90
N LEU A 13 -3.71 -22.21 -6.53
CA LEU A 13 -2.38 -22.58 -6.99
C LEU A 13 -2.39 -23.11 -8.42
N LYS A 14 -1.30 -22.87 -9.16
CA LYS A 14 -1.09 -23.33 -10.54
C LYS A 14 -1.19 -24.85 -10.67
N SER A 15 -0.76 -25.60 -9.64
CA SER A 15 -0.90 -27.07 -9.59
C SER A 15 -2.35 -27.53 -9.67
N ASP A 16 -3.29 -26.68 -9.26
CA ASP A 16 -4.73 -26.94 -9.23
C ASP A 16 -5.48 -26.17 -10.33
N GLY A 17 -4.75 -25.61 -11.30
CA GLY A 17 -5.29 -24.80 -12.40
C GLY A 17 -5.51 -23.32 -12.08
N GLY A 18 -5.09 -22.86 -10.90
CA GLY A 18 -5.24 -21.47 -10.46
C GLY A 18 -4.13 -20.51 -10.92
N PRO A 19 -4.29 -19.19 -10.64
CA PRO A 19 -3.40 -18.15 -11.13
C PRO A 19 -2.13 -17.94 -10.29
N ILE A 20 -1.95 -18.61 -9.15
CA ILE A 20 -0.81 -18.37 -8.25
C ILE A 20 0.24 -19.47 -8.42
N ALA A 21 1.47 -19.10 -8.81
CA ALA A 21 2.57 -20.05 -8.95
C ALA A 21 3.04 -20.59 -7.59
N ARG A 22 3.21 -19.71 -6.61
CA ARG A 22 3.71 -20.07 -5.27
C ARG A 22 3.29 -19.06 -4.22
N ILE A 23 3.29 -19.51 -2.98
CA ILE A 23 3.09 -18.69 -1.77
C ILE A 23 4.20 -19.05 -0.78
N ALA A 24 4.90 -18.05 -0.26
CA ALA A 24 5.89 -18.24 0.78
C ALA A 24 5.41 -17.52 2.04
N VAL A 25 5.58 -18.15 3.19
CA VAL A 25 5.21 -17.57 4.49
C VAL A 25 6.41 -17.64 5.40
N ARG A 26 6.65 -16.56 6.13
CA ARG A 26 7.69 -16.49 7.15
C ARG A 26 7.15 -15.77 8.38
N GLU A 27 7.74 -16.09 9.52
CA GLU A 27 7.61 -15.23 10.69
C GLU A 27 8.26 -13.88 10.40
N PHE A 28 7.58 -12.81 10.80
CA PHE A 28 8.03 -11.43 10.61
C PHE A 28 7.64 -10.65 11.87
N PRO A 29 8.46 -10.66 12.93
CA PRO A 29 8.11 -9.99 14.17
C PRO A 29 8.05 -8.46 13.96
N VAL A 30 7.00 -7.84 14.50
CA VAL A 30 6.75 -6.39 14.40
C VAL A 30 6.79 -5.83 15.82
N TYR A 31 7.91 -5.20 16.19
CA TYR A 31 8.09 -4.48 17.46
C TYR A 31 7.65 -5.29 18.69
N GLY A 32 8.13 -6.54 18.80
CA GLY A 32 7.82 -7.44 19.91
C GLY A 32 6.51 -8.24 19.76
N ARG A 33 5.73 -7.98 18.71
CA ARG A 33 4.58 -8.81 18.34
C ARG A 33 4.99 -9.87 17.35
N ARG A 34 4.56 -11.11 17.59
CA ARG A 34 4.73 -12.20 16.62
C ARG A 34 3.72 -12.02 15.49
N MET A 35 4.21 -11.65 14.31
CA MET A 35 3.43 -11.53 13.09
C MET A 35 4.02 -12.45 12.01
N TYR A 36 3.27 -12.65 10.94
CA TYR A 36 3.67 -13.43 9.77
C TYR A 36 3.53 -12.57 8.54
N GLN A 37 4.48 -12.70 7.62
CA GLN A 37 4.40 -12.15 6.28
C GLN A 37 4.28 -13.29 5.28
N ALA A 38 3.32 -13.16 4.36
CA ALA A 38 3.17 -14.04 3.22
C ALA A 38 3.34 -13.27 1.93
N ASN A 39 4.06 -13.83 0.98
CA ASN A 39 4.22 -13.29 -0.37
C ASN A 39 3.59 -14.27 -1.36
N ALA A 40 2.86 -13.77 -2.35
CA ALA A 40 2.25 -14.55 -3.42
C ALA A 40 2.79 -14.09 -4.78
N TRP A 41 3.01 -15.05 -5.69
CA TRP A 41 3.49 -14.79 -7.04
C TRP A 41 2.48 -15.37 -8.04
N LEU A 42 2.06 -14.57 -9.01
CA LEU A 42 1.20 -14.99 -10.11
C LEU A 42 1.97 -15.95 -11.03
N ALA A 43 1.25 -16.89 -11.64
CA ALA A 43 1.80 -17.80 -12.64
C ALA A 43 2.22 -17.07 -13.91
N ASP A 44 3.20 -17.63 -14.62
CA ASP A 44 3.63 -17.07 -15.91
C ASP A 44 2.48 -17.08 -16.92
N GLY A 45 2.37 -16.01 -17.69
CA GLY A 45 1.28 -15.79 -18.65
C GLY A 45 0.01 -15.20 -18.05
N VAL A 46 -0.10 -15.05 -16.72
CA VAL A 46 -1.24 -14.37 -16.08
C VAL A 46 -1.19 -12.85 -16.29
N ILE A 47 0.02 -12.28 -16.26
CA ILE A 47 0.27 -10.86 -16.55
C ILE A 47 1.38 -10.73 -17.60
N PRO A 48 1.33 -9.70 -18.47
CA PRO A 48 2.23 -9.58 -19.62
C PRO A 48 3.68 -9.23 -19.26
N GLU A 49 3.91 -8.45 -18.21
CA GLU A 49 5.26 -8.04 -17.81
C GLU A 49 5.32 -7.77 -16.30
N ARG A 50 6.32 -8.35 -15.62
CA ARG A 50 6.60 -8.09 -14.21
C ARG A 50 7.58 -6.95 -14.08
N ARG A 51 7.25 -5.94 -13.27
CA ARG A 51 8.22 -4.93 -12.86
C ARG A 51 9.31 -5.59 -12.02
N LYS A 52 10.57 -5.21 -12.28
CA LYS A 52 11.70 -5.58 -11.43
C LYS A 52 11.99 -4.44 -10.48
N PHE A 53 12.00 -4.76 -9.19
CA PHE A 53 12.28 -3.84 -8.10
C PHE A 53 13.69 -4.13 -7.58
N ALA A 54 14.42 -3.08 -7.18
CA ALA A 54 15.77 -3.21 -6.63
C ALA A 54 15.76 -3.35 -5.09
N LEU A 55 14.75 -2.78 -4.43
CA LEU A 55 14.58 -2.79 -2.98
C LEU A 55 13.50 -3.79 -2.54
N TYR A 56 12.35 -3.78 -3.23
CA TYR A 56 11.21 -4.60 -2.85
C TYR A 56 11.20 -5.96 -3.58
N SER A 57 10.47 -6.92 -3.00
CA SER A 57 10.30 -8.26 -3.58
C SER A 57 9.56 -8.18 -4.92
N ASP A 58 9.85 -9.12 -5.81
CA ASP A 58 9.11 -9.38 -7.06
C ASP A 58 7.75 -10.08 -6.84
N ALA A 59 7.23 -10.05 -5.61
CA ALA A 59 5.94 -10.67 -5.28
C ALA A 59 4.80 -9.82 -5.86
N ASP A 60 3.76 -10.50 -6.34
CA ASP A 60 2.57 -9.85 -6.90
C ASP A 60 1.55 -9.47 -5.81
N GLY A 61 1.71 -9.99 -4.60
CA GLY A 61 0.95 -9.56 -3.43
C GLY A 61 1.64 -9.92 -2.11
N THR A 62 1.47 -9.08 -1.09
CA THR A 62 2.03 -9.30 0.23
C THR A 62 1.01 -9.12 1.36
N GLY A 63 0.73 -10.20 2.08
CA GLY A 63 -0.09 -10.15 3.28
C GLY A 63 0.74 -10.17 4.55
N ALA A 64 0.27 -9.49 5.59
CA ALA A 64 0.82 -9.65 6.93
C ALA A 64 -0.29 -9.67 7.99
N ALA A 65 -0.14 -10.56 8.97
CA ALA A 65 -1.12 -10.78 10.04
C ALA A 65 -0.48 -11.56 11.20
N ASP A 66 -1.13 -11.54 12.37
CA ASP A 66 -0.79 -12.37 13.54
C ASP A 66 -1.04 -13.87 13.32
N VAL A 67 -1.91 -14.21 12.37
CA VAL A 67 -2.23 -15.58 11.95
C VAL A 67 -1.66 -15.85 10.55
N PRO A 68 -0.84 -16.90 10.37
CA PRO A 68 -0.17 -17.16 9.08
C PRO A 68 -1.15 -17.43 7.94
N MET A 69 -2.29 -18.07 8.23
CA MET A 69 -3.32 -18.31 7.23
C MET A 69 -3.96 -17.02 6.73
N VAL A 70 -4.18 -16.04 7.61
CA VAL A 70 -4.74 -14.74 7.24
C VAL A 70 -3.74 -13.97 6.38
N ALA A 71 -2.46 -13.98 6.74
CA ALA A 71 -1.40 -13.39 5.93
C ALA A 71 -1.39 -13.99 4.50
N ARG A 72 -1.52 -15.32 4.36
CA ARG A 72 -1.61 -15.97 3.04
C ARG A 72 -2.80 -15.47 2.22
N TYR A 73 -3.97 -15.38 2.83
CA TYR A 73 -5.17 -14.92 2.14
C TYR A 73 -5.07 -13.46 1.70
N MET A 74 -4.46 -12.60 2.53
CA MET A 74 -4.17 -11.22 2.17
C MET A 74 -3.20 -11.13 0.98
N ALA A 75 -2.13 -11.93 0.99
CA ALA A 75 -1.18 -11.99 -0.12
C ALA A 75 -1.84 -12.43 -1.43
N ILE A 76 -2.73 -13.43 -1.37
CA ILE A 76 -3.51 -13.88 -2.53
C ILE A 76 -4.46 -12.77 -3.01
N SER A 77 -5.16 -12.07 -2.09
CA SER A 77 -6.05 -10.97 -2.45
C SER A 77 -5.30 -9.87 -3.20
N GLU A 78 -4.15 -9.41 -2.69
CA GLU A 78 -3.33 -8.39 -3.35
C GLU A 78 -2.81 -8.88 -4.71
N ALA A 79 -2.46 -10.15 -4.85
CA ALA A 79 -2.11 -10.72 -6.16
C ALA A 79 -3.30 -10.71 -7.15
N MET A 80 -4.54 -10.91 -6.68
CA MET A 80 -5.73 -10.79 -7.54
C MET A 80 -5.96 -9.33 -7.99
N GLU A 81 -5.69 -8.38 -7.09
CA GLU A 81 -5.74 -6.95 -7.41
C GLU A 81 -4.68 -6.58 -8.45
N ARG A 82 -3.45 -7.04 -8.28
CA ARG A 82 -2.34 -6.85 -9.23
C ARG A 82 -2.68 -7.43 -10.60
N TRP A 83 -3.27 -8.63 -10.63
CA TRP A 83 -3.78 -9.23 -11.87
C TRP A 83 -4.85 -8.37 -12.53
N ALA A 84 -5.85 -7.93 -11.76
CA ALA A 84 -6.92 -7.07 -12.26
C ALA A 84 -6.41 -5.76 -12.83
N PHE A 85 -5.46 -5.13 -12.14
CA PHE A 85 -4.78 -3.91 -12.58
C PHE A 85 -4.12 -4.10 -13.96
N HIS A 86 -3.27 -5.12 -14.10
CA HIS A 86 -2.54 -5.37 -15.35
C HIS A 86 -3.46 -5.65 -16.54
N VAL A 87 -4.60 -6.29 -16.31
CA VAL A 87 -5.60 -6.54 -17.36
C VAL A 87 -6.36 -5.25 -17.72
N LYS A 88 -6.80 -4.46 -16.72
CA LYS A 88 -7.70 -3.33 -16.96
C LYS A 88 -7.02 -2.02 -17.33
N VAL A 89 -5.79 -1.77 -16.87
CA VAL A 89 -5.10 -0.50 -17.14
C VAL A 89 -4.82 -0.25 -18.63
N ARG A 90 -4.76 -1.32 -19.44
CA ARG A 90 -4.54 -1.26 -20.90
C ARG A 90 -5.76 -1.73 -21.73
N ALA A 91 -6.90 -1.98 -21.09
CA ALA A 91 -8.09 -2.44 -21.78
C ALA A 91 -8.85 -1.27 -22.44
N ASP A 92 -9.69 -1.57 -23.42
CA ASP A 92 -10.54 -0.57 -24.11
C ASP A 92 -11.51 0.13 -23.14
N ASP A 93 -11.88 -0.54 -22.05
CA ASP A 93 -12.79 -0.03 -21.02
C ASP A 93 -12.08 0.67 -19.85
N ARG A 94 -10.78 1.00 -19.98
CA ARG A 94 -9.96 1.58 -18.90
C ARG A 94 -10.52 2.86 -18.29
N GLU A 95 -11.20 3.69 -19.08
CA GLU A 95 -11.82 4.95 -18.65
C GLU A 95 -12.99 4.71 -17.68
N LEU A 96 -13.69 3.56 -17.78
CA LEU A 96 -14.76 3.20 -16.84
C LEU A 96 -14.24 3.01 -15.41
N TYR A 97 -12.94 2.75 -15.28
CA TYR A 97 -12.28 2.51 -14.00
C TYR A 97 -11.43 3.70 -13.55
N GLY A 98 -11.37 4.79 -14.31
CA GLY A 98 -10.56 5.97 -13.97
C GLY A 98 -9.06 5.81 -14.22
N PHE A 99 -8.66 4.87 -15.08
CA PHE A 99 -7.25 4.71 -15.46
C PHE A 99 -6.76 5.83 -16.38
N ASP A 100 -7.62 6.66 -16.93
CA ASP A 100 -7.27 7.90 -17.64
C ASP A 100 -6.84 9.03 -16.69
N LEU A 101 -7.41 9.07 -15.48
CA LEU A 101 -7.01 10.02 -14.43
C LEU A 101 -5.80 9.52 -13.63
N ASP A 102 -5.80 8.23 -13.28
CA ASP A 102 -4.75 7.60 -12.47
C ASP A 102 -4.40 6.22 -13.04
N GLU A 103 -3.25 6.09 -13.69
CA GLU A 103 -2.76 4.84 -14.30
C GLU A 103 -2.17 3.82 -13.30
N SER A 104 -2.27 4.09 -11.99
CA SER A 104 -1.77 3.19 -10.94
C SER A 104 -2.87 2.26 -10.40
N SER A 105 -2.49 1.29 -9.57
CA SER A 105 -3.42 0.41 -8.84
C SER A 105 -4.06 1.09 -7.63
N ASN A 106 -3.85 2.39 -7.43
CA ASN A 106 -4.32 3.08 -6.24
C ASN A 106 -5.85 3.00 -6.08
N GLY A 107 -6.25 2.76 -4.83
CA GLY A 107 -7.64 2.66 -4.44
C GLY A 107 -8.29 1.36 -4.92
N MET A 108 -7.49 0.36 -5.28
CA MET A 108 -8.00 -0.96 -5.62
C MET A 108 -8.06 -1.84 -4.37
N ALA A 109 -8.95 -2.81 -4.31
CA ALA A 109 -8.90 -3.83 -3.27
C ALA A 109 -9.58 -5.10 -3.74
N ALA A 110 -8.95 -6.24 -3.45
CA ALA A 110 -9.59 -7.54 -3.60
C ALA A 110 -10.16 -8.05 -2.26
N PHE A 111 -11.32 -8.71 -2.31
CA PHE A 111 -11.83 -9.46 -1.15
C PHE A 111 -12.54 -10.75 -1.57
N PRO A 112 -12.19 -11.91 -0.97
CA PRO A 112 -12.83 -13.20 -1.24
C PRO A 112 -14.12 -13.36 -0.42
N GLY A 113 -15.03 -12.41 -0.57
CA GLY A 113 -16.30 -12.37 0.17
C GLY A 113 -17.43 -13.08 -0.55
N MET A 114 -18.55 -13.27 0.16
CA MET A 114 -19.81 -13.61 -0.49
C MET A 114 -20.38 -12.41 -1.27
N PHE A 115 -20.13 -11.19 -0.79
CA PHE A 115 -20.65 -9.95 -1.35
C PHE A 115 -19.52 -8.99 -1.75
N PRO A 116 -19.57 -8.36 -2.95
CA PRO A 116 -18.55 -7.40 -3.41
C PRO A 116 -18.39 -6.16 -2.52
N SER A 117 -19.39 -5.84 -1.69
CA SER A 117 -19.39 -4.67 -0.80
C SER A 117 -18.20 -4.65 0.18
N GLN A 118 -17.61 -5.80 0.49
CA GLN A 118 -16.42 -5.90 1.33
C GLN A 118 -15.15 -5.45 0.60
N ALA A 119 -15.02 -5.76 -0.69
CA ALA A 119 -13.95 -5.24 -1.54
C ALA A 119 -14.09 -3.71 -1.66
N ARG A 120 -15.31 -3.21 -1.92
CA ARG A 120 -15.59 -1.77 -1.96
C ARG A 120 -15.16 -1.04 -0.69
N LYS A 121 -15.49 -1.56 0.51
CA LYS A 121 -15.10 -0.93 1.78
C LYS A 121 -13.58 -0.83 1.95
N ARG A 122 -12.84 -1.85 1.49
CA ARG A 122 -11.37 -1.85 1.54
C ARG A 122 -10.77 -0.87 0.53
N ALA A 123 -11.27 -0.89 -0.71
CA ALA A 123 -10.88 0.05 -1.76
C ALA A 123 -11.13 1.50 -1.34
N MET A 124 -12.26 1.77 -0.66
CA MET A 124 -12.56 3.09 -0.11
C MET A 124 -11.54 3.54 0.95
N LEU A 125 -11.12 2.65 1.86
CA LEU A 125 -10.09 2.98 2.85
C LEU A 125 -8.74 3.26 2.19
N GLU A 126 -8.34 2.48 1.18
CA GLU A 126 -7.12 2.74 0.43
C GLU A 126 -7.16 4.08 -0.33
N ALA A 127 -8.30 4.40 -0.95
CA ALA A 127 -8.49 5.69 -1.59
C ALA A 127 -8.39 6.85 -0.58
N VAL A 128 -8.96 6.68 0.62
CA VAL A 128 -8.85 7.63 1.73
C VAL A 128 -7.41 7.79 2.18
N GLU A 129 -6.67 6.69 2.34
CA GLU A 129 -5.26 6.67 2.70
C GLU A 129 -4.47 7.60 1.79
N ARG A 130 -4.51 7.29 0.50
CA ARG A 130 -3.83 8.04 -0.53
C ARG A 130 -4.25 9.50 -0.56
N ALA A 131 -5.55 9.78 -0.66
CA ALA A 131 -6.04 11.16 -0.74
C ALA A 131 -5.61 11.98 0.48
N SER A 132 -5.59 11.38 1.67
CA SER A 132 -5.14 12.03 2.90
C SER A 132 -3.64 12.33 2.86
N VAL A 133 -2.81 11.37 2.46
CA VAL A 133 -1.35 11.54 2.40
C VAL A 133 -0.97 12.59 1.37
N LEU A 134 -1.55 12.56 0.17
CA LEU A 134 -1.27 13.55 -0.88
C LEU A 134 -1.71 14.95 -0.45
N ALA A 135 -2.95 15.08 0.05
CA ALA A 135 -3.47 16.37 0.49
C ALA A 135 -2.69 16.93 1.69
N TRP A 136 -2.24 16.06 2.60
CA TRP A 136 -1.33 16.47 3.66
C TRP A 136 -0.03 16.93 3.06
N TRP A 137 0.67 16.15 2.26
CA TRP A 137 1.97 16.54 1.71
C TRP A 137 1.94 17.91 1.00
N GLU A 138 0.88 18.16 0.23
CA GLU A 138 0.69 19.42 -0.53
C GLU A 138 0.21 20.61 0.31
N GLY A 139 0.04 20.45 1.62
CA GLY A 139 -0.33 21.56 2.51
C GLY A 139 -1.81 21.90 2.52
N LEU A 140 -2.68 20.98 2.08
CA LEU A 140 -4.13 21.16 1.97
C LEU A 140 -4.93 20.44 3.06
N LEU A 141 -4.24 19.64 3.88
CA LEU A 141 -4.78 18.89 5.01
C LEU A 141 -3.85 19.05 6.22
N ASP A 142 -4.45 19.32 7.39
CA ASP A 142 -3.74 19.31 8.66
C ASP A 142 -3.76 17.91 9.28
N GLY A 143 -2.69 17.58 10.00
CA GLY A 143 -2.63 16.40 10.84
C GLY A 143 -2.28 16.72 12.28
N GLU A 144 -2.46 15.71 13.13
CA GLU A 144 -2.16 15.75 14.56
C GLU A 144 -1.19 14.62 14.90
N VAL A 145 -0.06 14.94 15.54
CA VAL A 145 0.86 13.92 16.03
C VAL A 145 0.31 13.36 17.34
N ARG A 146 0.22 12.03 17.42
CA ARG A 146 -0.20 11.29 18.61
C ARG A 146 0.85 10.25 19.00
N PRO A 147 0.96 9.95 20.31
CA PRO A 147 1.74 8.81 20.76
C PRO A 147 1.10 7.51 20.26
N THR A 148 1.94 6.50 20.05
CA THR A 148 1.50 5.14 19.75
C THR A 148 1.75 4.22 20.93
N GLU A 149 1.15 3.04 20.92
CA GLU A 149 1.47 1.99 21.89
C GLU A 149 2.83 1.33 21.64
N TRP A 150 3.46 1.57 20.48
CA TRP A 150 4.76 1.04 20.13
C TRP A 150 5.88 2.03 20.51
N PRO A 151 6.79 1.65 21.44
CA PRO A 151 7.84 2.55 21.89
C PRO A 151 8.73 3.07 20.75
N GLY A 152 8.95 4.38 20.73
CA GLY A 152 9.79 5.05 19.73
C GLY A 152 9.13 5.26 18.36
N ILE A 153 7.85 4.93 18.20
CA ILE A 153 7.07 5.22 16.98
C ILE A 153 6.10 6.37 17.23
N SER A 154 6.17 7.37 16.36
CA SER A 154 5.22 8.49 16.32
C SER A 154 4.16 8.23 15.26
N ALA A 155 2.92 8.66 15.51
CA ALA A 155 1.85 8.61 14.52
C ALA A 155 1.37 10.02 14.18
N LEU A 156 1.43 10.39 12.91
CA LEU A 156 0.70 11.54 12.39
C LEU A 156 -0.67 11.07 11.90
N VAL A 157 -1.72 11.56 12.56
CA VAL A 157 -3.11 11.24 12.25
C VAL A 157 -3.66 12.26 11.27
N LEU A 158 -4.16 11.77 10.14
CA LEU A 158 -4.77 12.56 9.08
C LEU A 158 -6.27 12.27 9.02
N PRO A 159 -7.12 13.31 9.13
CA PRO A 159 -8.56 13.13 9.03
C PRO A 159 -8.95 12.73 7.61
N SER A 160 -9.94 11.85 7.49
CA SER A 160 -10.45 11.45 6.17
C SER A 160 -11.08 12.65 5.44
N PRO A 161 -10.70 12.91 4.19
CA PRO A 161 -11.22 14.04 3.45
C PRO A 161 -12.66 13.86 2.98
N ILE A 162 -13.22 12.65 3.14
CA ILE A 162 -14.62 12.31 2.82
C ILE A 162 -15.43 11.92 4.07
N GLY A 163 -14.88 12.09 5.27
CA GLY A 163 -15.56 11.74 6.53
C GLY A 163 -15.71 10.24 6.79
N TYR A 164 -14.96 9.38 6.08
CA TYR A 164 -14.95 7.94 6.28
C TYR A 164 -13.55 7.41 6.57
N GLY A 165 -13.38 6.79 7.74
CA GLY A 165 -12.09 6.26 8.19
C GLY A 165 -11.12 7.34 8.66
N VAL A 166 -9.89 6.91 8.93
CA VAL A 166 -8.77 7.75 9.35
C VAL A 166 -7.48 7.16 8.77
N THR A 167 -6.56 8.04 8.40
CA THR A 167 -5.24 7.66 7.88
C THR A 167 -4.18 7.98 8.91
N VAL A 168 -3.24 7.06 9.12
CA VAL A 168 -2.09 7.25 10.01
C VAL A 168 -0.82 7.13 9.20
N LEU A 169 0.10 8.09 9.38
CA LEU A 169 1.49 8.00 8.97
C LEU A 169 2.32 7.65 10.21
N ALA A 170 2.80 6.42 10.30
CA ALA A 170 3.76 6.01 11.34
C ALA A 170 5.17 6.39 10.89
N PHE A 171 6.00 6.89 11.80
CA PHE A 171 7.41 7.17 11.52
C PHE A 171 8.28 7.03 12.76
N ARG A 172 9.55 6.67 12.53
CA ARG A 172 10.60 6.63 13.57
C ARG A 172 11.98 6.79 12.96
N GLU A 173 12.91 7.17 13.81
CA GLU A 173 14.33 6.91 13.56
C GLU A 173 14.64 5.45 13.91
N VAL A 174 15.25 4.73 12.98
CA VAL A 174 15.62 3.31 13.16
C VAL A 174 17.07 3.15 13.60
N ARG A 175 17.92 4.13 13.26
CA ARG A 175 19.30 4.32 13.72
C ARG A 175 19.70 5.78 13.41
N PRO A 176 20.83 6.30 13.93
CA PRO A 176 21.26 7.66 13.64
C PRO A 176 21.16 8.01 12.16
N ASP A 177 20.42 9.07 11.85
CA ASP A 177 20.21 9.63 10.51
C ASP A 177 19.54 8.67 9.50
N THR A 178 18.83 7.64 9.98
CA THR A 178 18.03 6.77 9.13
C THR A 178 16.62 6.61 9.67
N PHE A 179 15.64 6.85 8.81
CA PHE A 179 14.23 6.91 9.18
C PHE A 179 13.42 5.87 8.42
N ALA A 180 12.35 5.38 9.04
CA ALA A 180 11.39 4.50 8.39
C ALA A 180 9.98 5.07 8.58
N TYR A 181 9.14 4.82 7.58
CA TYR A 181 7.75 5.29 7.52
C TYR A 181 6.87 4.15 7.02
N GLY A 182 5.62 4.19 7.44
CA GLY A 182 4.54 3.41 6.86
C GLY A 182 3.23 4.17 7.02
N HIS A 183 2.27 3.86 6.18
CA HIS A 183 0.95 4.46 6.20
C HIS A 183 -0.16 3.43 6.17
N GLY A 184 -1.33 3.86 6.61
CA GLY A 184 -2.45 2.93 6.72
C GLY A 184 -3.73 3.66 7.02
N ALA A 185 -4.79 3.26 6.34
CA ALA A 185 -6.15 3.67 6.67
C ALA A 185 -6.99 2.53 7.25
N ALA A 186 -7.82 2.89 8.22
CA ALA A 186 -8.84 2.03 8.78
C ALA A 186 -10.07 2.86 9.22
N THR A 187 -11.09 2.17 9.74
CA THR A 187 -12.28 2.82 10.28
C THR A 187 -12.04 3.57 11.59
N ASP A 188 -10.94 3.29 12.26
CA ASP A 188 -10.55 3.87 13.55
C ASP A 188 -9.03 4.01 13.66
N PHE A 189 -8.60 4.79 14.65
CA PHE A 189 -7.19 5.13 14.85
C PHE A 189 -6.32 3.90 15.12
N PHE A 190 -6.81 2.93 15.90
CA PHE A 190 -6.00 1.76 16.29
C PHE A 190 -5.73 0.86 15.08
N GLY A 191 -6.75 0.56 14.28
CA GLY A 191 -6.57 -0.22 13.06
C GLY A 191 -5.69 0.49 12.03
N ALA A 192 -5.79 1.82 11.92
CA ALA A 192 -4.95 2.60 11.00
C ALA A 192 -3.49 2.60 11.47
N CYS A 193 -3.27 2.76 12.78
CA CYS A 193 -1.95 2.72 13.39
C CYS A 193 -1.29 1.34 13.25
N GLU A 194 -2.02 0.25 13.48
CA GLU A 194 -1.50 -1.11 13.30
C GLU A 194 -1.03 -1.35 11.85
N ARG A 195 -1.84 -0.95 10.85
CA ARG A 195 -1.47 -1.06 9.44
C ARG A 195 -0.24 -0.23 9.10
N ALA A 196 -0.21 1.03 9.53
CA ALA A 196 0.92 1.93 9.29
C ALA A 196 2.21 1.41 9.94
N VAL A 197 2.14 0.85 11.15
CA VAL A 197 3.29 0.26 11.86
C VAL A 197 3.79 -1.02 11.19
N MET A 198 2.88 -1.86 10.67
CA MET A 198 3.26 -3.04 9.90
C MET A 198 4.00 -2.66 8.60
N GLU A 199 3.52 -1.65 7.90
CA GLU A 199 4.21 -1.15 6.71
C GLU A 199 5.57 -0.53 7.06
N LEU A 200 5.64 0.23 8.16
CA LEU A 200 6.89 0.79 8.67
C LEU A 200 7.91 -0.31 8.95
N ALA A 201 7.51 -1.38 9.66
CA ALA A 201 8.39 -2.50 9.96
C ALA A 201 8.90 -3.20 8.69
N ARG A 202 8.02 -3.40 7.69
CA ARG A 202 8.42 -3.92 6.38
C ARG A 202 9.44 -3.02 5.70
N HIS A 203 9.23 -1.70 5.73
CA HIS A 203 10.15 -0.74 5.15
C HIS A 203 11.50 -0.77 5.88
N GLU A 204 11.51 -0.79 7.21
CA GLU A 204 12.73 -0.95 8.01
C GLU A 204 13.52 -2.20 7.62
N TYR A 205 12.83 -3.34 7.43
CA TYR A 205 13.44 -4.58 6.95
C TYR A 205 14.09 -4.43 5.57
N VAL A 206 13.38 -3.81 4.61
CA VAL A 206 13.89 -3.55 3.25
C VAL A 206 15.11 -2.64 3.28
N LEU A 207 15.09 -1.56 4.08
CA LEU A 207 16.23 -0.68 4.28
C LEU A 207 17.41 -1.42 4.92
N GLY A 208 17.15 -2.32 5.87
CA GLY A 208 18.15 -3.24 6.45
C GLY A 208 18.85 -4.07 5.38
N LEU A 209 18.08 -4.77 4.54
CA LEU A 209 18.62 -5.60 3.47
C LEU A 209 19.40 -4.80 2.44
N HIS A 210 18.86 -3.69 1.94
CA HIS A 210 19.53 -2.85 0.94
C HIS A 210 20.90 -2.34 1.41
N ARG A 211 21.02 -2.04 2.71
CA ARG A 211 22.29 -1.60 3.29
C ARG A 211 23.31 -2.73 3.36
N LEU A 212 22.87 -3.94 3.71
CA LEU A 212 23.74 -5.11 3.75
C LEU A 212 24.19 -5.52 2.34
N SER A 213 23.31 -5.42 1.35
CA SER A 213 23.63 -5.78 -0.05
C SER A 213 24.62 -4.82 -0.70
N ARG A 214 24.55 -3.51 -0.41
CA ARG A 214 25.53 -2.51 -0.90
C ARG A 214 26.99 -2.81 -0.53
N GLY A 215 27.24 -3.62 0.50
CA GLY A 215 28.59 -4.05 0.87
C GLY A 215 29.08 -5.30 0.15
N VAL A 216 28.21 -6.00 -0.59
CA VAL A 216 28.46 -7.35 -1.15
C VAL A 216 28.37 -7.37 -2.67
N THR A 217 27.50 -6.56 -3.27
CA THR A 217 27.29 -6.50 -4.72
C THR A 217 27.19 -5.05 -5.21
N ALA A 218 27.70 -4.79 -6.41
CA ALA A 218 27.45 -3.54 -7.14
C ALA A 218 25.99 -3.53 -7.61
N GLU A 219 25.05 -3.28 -6.70
CA GLU A 219 23.64 -3.20 -7.03
C GLU A 219 23.34 -1.96 -7.87
N ALA A 220 22.52 -2.14 -8.90
CA ALA A 220 21.96 -1.05 -9.66
C ALA A 220 21.13 -0.16 -8.72
N ALA A 221 21.37 1.14 -8.77
CA ALA A 221 20.52 2.10 -8.07
C ALA A 221 19.05 1.89 -8.49
N PRO A 222 18.08 2.01 -7.55
CA PRO A 222 16.68 1.81 -7.88
C PRO A 222 16.27 2.78 -8.98
N SER A 223 15.69 2.23 -10.05
CA SER A 223 15.15 3.02 -11.16
C SER A 223 13.68 3.38 -10.93
N ASP A 224 12.96 2.62 -10.10
CA ASP A 224 11.55 2.87 -9.81
C ASP A 224 11.38 4.12 -8.92
N LEU A 225 10.46 5.01 -9.30
CA LEU A 225 10.22 6.29 -8.63
C LEU A 225 9.89 6.13 -7.14
N PHE A 226 9.10 5.12 -6.80
CA PHE A 226 8.63 4.88 -5.45
C PHE A 226 9.76 4.33 -4.58
N GLU A 227 10.60 3.45 -5.12
CA GLU A 227 11.83 3.00 -4.45
C GLU A 227 12.80 4.15 -4.16
N ARG A 228 13.00 5.04 -5.13
CA ARG A 228 13.86 6.21 -4.95
C ARG A 228 13.33 7.17 -3.89
N ARG A 229 12.02 7.43 -3.86
CA ARG A 229 11.36 8.22 -2.80
C ARG A 229 11.51 7.59 -1.43
N ALA A 230 11.26 6.28 -1.33
CA ALA A 230 11.41 5.53 -0.10
C ALA A 230 12.84 5.68 0.47
N LEU A 231 13.88 5.53 -0.37
CA LEU A 231 15.27 5.77 0.04
C LEU A 231 15.55 7.22 0.42
N PHE A 232 15.08 8.18 -0.37
CA PHE A 232 15.30 9.60 -0.12
C PHE A 232 14.73 10.00 1.25
N PHE A 233 13.48 9.64 1.55
CA PHE A 233 12.86 9.95 2.84
C PHE A 233 13.46 9.19 4.01
N SER A 234 14.12 8.07 3.75
CA SER A 234 14.87 7.32 4.76
C SER A 234 16.18 8.01 5.17
N SER A 235 16.64 9.03 4.43
CA SER A 235 17.83 9.83 4.75
C SER A 235 17.52 11.01 5.68
N ALA A 236 18.55 11.60 6.29
CA ALA A 236 18.43 12.84 7.06
C ALA A 236 17.86 14.02 6.25
N GLU A 237 18.23 14.16 4.98
CA GLU A 237 17.71 15.23 4.12
C GLU A 237 16.20 15.06 3.87
N GLY A 238 15.78 13.87 3.47
CA GLY A 238 14.37 13.58 3.26
C GLY A 238 13.55 13.69 4.54
N HIS A 239 14.10 13.25 5.67
CA HIS A 239 13.46 13.44 6.97
C HIS A 239 13.33 14.91 7.36
N ALA A 240 14.34 15.74 7.08
CA ALA A 240 14.25 17.18 7.33
C ALA A 240 13.11 17.84 6.53
N LEU A 241 12.88 17.40 5.28
CA LEU A 241 11.73 17.84 4.48
C LEU A 241 10.40 17.38 5.08
N PHE A 242 10.32 16.13 5.52
CA PHE A 242 9.15 15.60 6.23
C PHE A 242 8.85 16.41 7.51
N GLN A 243 9.86 16.70 8.33
CA GLN A 243 9.73 17.51 9.55
C GLN A 243 9.30 18.94 9.25
N ALA A 244 9.89 19.56 8.23
CA ALA A 244 9.48 20.89 7.78
C ALA A 244 8.01 20.91 7.35
N ARG A 245 7.53 19.85 6.68
CA ARG A 245 6.10 19.71 6.37
C ARG A 245 5.28 19.49 7.63
N LEU A 246 5.69 18.62 8.55
CA LEU A 246 4.97 18.31 9.79
C LEU A 246 4.67 19.56 10.64
N GLN A 247 5.60 20.51 10.67
CA GLN A 247 5.48 21.74 11.44
C GLN A 247 4.57 22.80 10.79
N ARG A 248 4.29 22.70 9.48
CA ARG A 248 3.47 23.66 8.75
C ARG A 248 1.99 23.34 8.93
N LYS A 249 1.21 24.38 9.28
CA LYS A 249 -0.25 24.33 9.25
C LYS A 249 -0.77 24.82 7.91
N THR A 250 -1.92 24.29 7.52
CA THR A 250 -2.64 24.67 6.32
C THR A 250 -3.07 26.13 6.43
N THR A 251 -2.58 26.97 5.52
CA THR A 251 -3.00 28.37 5.39
C THR A 251 -3.70 28.56 4.06
N GLY A 252 -4.99 28.89 4.06
CA GLY A 252 -5.76 29.13 2.84
C GLY A 252 -6.63 27.94 2.42
N ARG A 253 -6.52 27.53 1.15
CA ARG A 253 -7.42 26.53 0.55
C ARG A 253 -7.29 25.17 1.25
N ARG A 254 -8.44 24.56 1.54
CA ARG A 254 -8.51 23.17 2.02
C ARG A 254 -8.80 22.21 0.88
N PHE A 255 -8.32 20.98 1.03
CA PHE A 255 -8.64 19.91 0.11
C PHE A 255 -10.14 19.58 0.19
N VAL A 256 -10.79 19.50 -0.98
CA VAL A 256 -12.18 19.08 -1.12
C VAL A 256 -12.16 17.79 -1.91
N ALA A 257 -12.32 16.67 -1.23
CA ALA A 257 -12.31 15.37 -1.89
C ALA A 257 -13.59 15.14 -2.70
N ARG A 258 -13.42 14.58 -3.88
CA ARG A 258 -14.50 14.06 -4.72
C ARG A 258 -14.14 12.64 -5.11
N VAL A 259 -15.07 11.71 -4.87
CA VAL A 259 -14.96 10.35 -5.39
C VAL A 259 -15.30 10.42 -6.88
N ALA A 260 -14.29 10.24 -7.72
CA ALA A 260 -14.42 10.24 -9.17
C ALA A 260 -14.92 8.88 -9.69
N TYR A 261 -14.45 7.79 -9.08
CA TYR A 261 -14.81 6.43 -9.45
C TYR A 261 -15.07 5.57 -8.22
N ASP A 262 -16.03 4.66 -8.35
CA ASP A 262 -16.42 3.70 -7.31
C ASP A 262 -17.10 2.50 -8.00
N THR A 263 -16.29 1.54 -8.45
CA THR A 263 -16.77 0.48 -9.36
C THR A 263 -16.04 -0.84 -9.18
N GLU A 264 -16.74 -1.93 -9.51
CA GLU A 264 -16.16 -3.28 -9.55
C GLU A 264 -15.33 -3.50 -10.81
N LEU A 265 -14.13 -4.03 -10.66
CA LEU A 265 -13.33 -4.54 -11.77
C LEU A 265 -13.70 -6.01 -11.98
N ARG A 266 -14.41 -6.30 -13.07
CA ARG A 266 -14.77 -7.66 -13.46
C ARG A 266 -13.76 -8.25 -14.43
N GLY A 267 -13.47 -9.53 -14.26
CA GLY A 267 -12.53 -10.26 -15.13
C GLY A 267 -12.24 -11.67 -14.61
N PRO A 268 -11.21 -12.35 -15.13
CA PRO A 268 -10.90 -13.73 -14.75
C PRO A 268 -10.59 -13.94 -13.26
N TRP A 269 -10.17 -12.91 -12.52
CA TRP A 269 -9.98 -12.98 -11.07
C TRP A 269 -11.29 -13.10 -10.28
N SER A 270 -12.44 -12.79 -10.89
CA SER A 270 -13.75 -12.77 -10.22
C SER A 270 -14.16 -14.15 -9.67
N ASP A 271 -13.59 -15.24 -10.20
CA ASP A 271 -13.74 -16.60 -9.67
C ASP A 271 -13.16 -16.75 -8.25
N TYR A 272 -12.16 -15.94 -7.91
CA TYR A 272 -11.42 -16.00 -6.65
C TYR A 272 -11.78 -14.86 -5.69
N ALA A 273 -11.97 -13.65 -6.20
CA ALA A 273 -12.27 -12.48 -5.38
C ALA A 273 -13.01 -11.40 -6.18
N ALA A 274 -13.86 -10.63 -5.51
CA ALA A 274 -14.31 -9.36 -6.06
C ALA A 274 -13.14 -8.37 -5.95
N VAL A 275 -12.84 -7.66 -7.04
CA VAL A 275 -11.87 -6.55 -7.05
C VAL A 275 -12.66 -5.28 -7.29
N TRP A 276 -12.43 -4.28 -6.45
CA TRP A 276 -13.12 -3.00 -6.51
C TRP A 276 -12.10 -1.88 -6.64
N ARG A 277 -12.47 -0.78 -7.30
CA ARG A 277 -11.68 0.44 -7.33
C ARG A 277 -12.50 1.63 -6.87
N VAL A 278 -11.93 2.40 -5.96
CA VAL A 278 -12.40 3.72 -5.58
C VAL A 278 -11.30 4.71 -5.91
N LEU A 279 -11.60 5.76 -6.67
CA LEU A 279 -10.66 6.83 -6.94
C LEU A 279 -11.20 8.13 -6.37
N ILE A 280 -10.46 8.73 -5.45
CA ILE A 280 -10.67 10.10 -5.01
C ILE A 280 -9.74 10.99 -5.83
N ASP A 281 -10.27 12.08 -6.38
CA ASP A 281 -9.46 13.03 -7.15
C ASP A 281 -8.24 13.46 -6.33
N PRO A 282 -7.01 13.28 -6.85
CA PRO A 282 -5.85 13.74 -6.13
C PRO A 282 -5.82 15.28 -6.11
N PRO A 283 -5.21 15.91 -5.11
CA PRO A 283 -5.09 17.36 -5.04
C PRO A 283 -4.32 17.95 -6.24
N SER A 284 -3.36 17.20 -6.77
CA SER A 284 -2.60 17.51 -7.99
C SER A 284 -2.08 16.21 -8.66
N ARG A 285 -1.33 16.35 -9.76
CA ARG A 285 -0.58 15.24 -10.36
C ARG A 285 0.90 15.21 -9.95
N ASP A 286 1.32 16.06 -9.02
CA ASP A 286 2.73 16.20 -8.63
C ASP A 286 3.30 14.93 -7.98
N PHE A 287 2.44 14.08 -7.41
CA PHE A 287 2.83 12.75 -6.93
C PHE A 287 3.33 11.82 -8.06
N LEU A 288 3.07 12.13 -9.33
CA LEU A 288 3.62 11.42 -10.50
C LEU A 288 4.88 12.08 -11.07
N ALA A 289 5.26 13.26 -10.57
CA ALA A 289 6.47 13.93 -11.02
C ALA A 289 7.70 13.05 -10.72
N ASP A 290 8.63 13.00 -11.66
CA ASP A 290 9.87 12.21 -11.58
C ASP A 290 10.87 12.86 -10.61
N THR A 291 10.50 12.90 -9.33
CA THR A 291 11.26 13.50 -8.25
C THR A 291 11.13 12.66 -6.99
N GLU A 292 12.24 12.56 -6.27
CA GLU A 292 12.32 11.87 -4.98
C GLU A 292 11.76 12.71 -3.83
N ARG A 293 11.57 14.02 -4.04
CA ARG A 293 11.20 15.00 -3.01
C ARG A 293 9.68 15.11 -2.80
N TYR A 294 8.94 14.05 -3.07
CA TYR A 294 7.49 13.97 -2.85
C TYR A 294 7.18 12.79 -1.92
N PHE A 295 6.53 13.03 -0.78
CA PHE A 295 6.28 12.01 0.23
C PHE A 295 5.07 11.15 -0.12
N PHE A 296 5.29 10.15 -0.98
CA PHE A 296 4.33 9.10 -1.32
C PHE A 296 5.03 8.02 -2.16
N TRP A 297 4.95 6.74 -1.77
CA TRP A 297 5.50 5.61 -2.51
C TRP A 297 4.74 4.31 -2.28
#